data_AF-A0A0H3KS41-F1
#
_entry.id   AF-A0A0H3KS41-F1
#
_cell.length_a   1.000
_cell.length_b   1.000
_cell.length_c   1.000
_cell.angle_alpha   90.00
_cell.angle_beta   90.00
_cell.angle_gamma   90.00
#
_symmetry.space_group_name_H-M   'P 1'
#
loop_
_entity.id
_entity.type
_entity.pdbx_description
1 polymer ?
#
loop_
_entity_poly.entity_id
_entity_poly.type
_entity_poly.pdbx_seq_one_letter_code
_entity_poly.pdbx_strand_id
1 'polypeptide(L)'
;MNDVLSEAATAPLVVNGIAIGDDAIAAEAEHHGDARDPLDAARHALAVRELLRQRAVSLALLDEGAPLDDAALDALLARELTHVPEPDRADCERYYAQHPARFRRNDIVYASHVLFAVTDRVPLAPLRQRAERALADVVAAPDTFDAVARASSNCPSAQVGGSLGQVLRGDTVPEFEAALFDTDGLGVLPKLVNTRFGFHIVRIDRRVAGDTVPFDAVAAQIAAHLTARVRQRAMRQYVAILAGGARIEGVRFDGANGPLVQ
;
A
#
# COMPACT_ATOMS: atom_id res chain seq x y z
N MET A 1 14.76 -17.16 31.35
CA MET A 1 15.51 -18.07 30.46
C MET A 1 14.84 -18.10 29.10
N ASN A 2 15.34 -17.28 28.18
CA ASN A 2 15.44 -17.60 26.76
C ASN A 2 16.40 -16.56 26.18
N ASP A 3 17.65 -16.83 26.51
CA ASP A 3 18.87 -16.15 26.08
C ASP A 3 19.22 -16.67 24.68
N VAL A 4 18.42 -16.25 23.70
CA VAL A 4 18.64 -16.50 22.26
C VAL A 4 18.47 -15.18 21.51
N LEU A 5 18.90 -14.07 22.12
CA LEU A 5 19.25 -12.87 21.36
C LEU A 5 20.60 -13.16 20.69
N SER A 6 20.50 -13.90 19.58
CA SER A 6 21.42 -13.86 18.44
C SER A 6 22.92 -13.79 18.77
N GLU A 7 23.58 -14.94 18.92
CA GLU A 7 25.04 -15.06 18.78
C GLU A 7 25.58 -14.47 17.47
N ALA A 8 24.72 -14.26 16.45
CA ALA A 8 25.12 -13.57 15.24
C ALA A 8 25.44 -12.10 15.49
N ALA A 9 24.80 -11.41 16.45
CA ALA A 9 24.93 -9.96 16.64
C ALA A 9 26.33 -9.49 17.09
N THR A 10 27.20 -10.38 17.57
CA THR A 10 28.56 -10.05 18.05
C THR A 10 29.69 -10.51 17.13
N ALA A 11 29.40 -11.34 16.13
CA ALA A 11 30.41 -11.81 15.18
C ALA A 11 30.78 -10.70 14.18
N PRO A 12 32.07 -10.48 13.86
CA PRO A 12 32.46 -9.49 12.85
C PRO A 12 31.85 -9.85 11.49
N LEU A 13 31.35 -8.84 10.77
CA LEU A 13 30.85 -9.02 9.42
C LEU A 13 32.03 -9.07 8.44
N VAL A 14 32.26 -10.22 7.80
CA VAL A 14 33.39 -10.42 6.88
C VAL A 14 32.90 -11.02 5.56
N VAL A 15 33.33 -10.45 4.44
CA VAL A 15 33.03 -10.95 3.09
C VAL A 15 34.33 -11.17 2.32
N ASN A 16 34.66 -12.43 2.02
CA ASN A 16 35.91 -12.85 1.35
C ASN A 16 37.18 -12.27 2.00
N GLY A 17 37.19 -12.11 3.32
CA GLY A 17 38.31 -11.57 4.09
C GLY A 17 38.29 -10.04 4.27
N ILE A 18 37.33 -9.33 3.68
CA ILE A 18 37.11 -7.90 3.91
C ILE A 18 36.17 -7.72 5.10
N ALA A 19 36.68 -7.13 6.18
CA ALA A 19 35.90 -6.81 7.37
C ALA A 19 35.11 -5.52 7.18
N ILE A 20 33.82 -5.57 7.54
CA ILE A 20 32.91 -4.41 7.54
C ILE A 20 32.78 -3.94 8.98
N GLY A 21 33.19 -2.70 9.24
CA GLY A 21 33.26 -2.14 10.59
C GLY A 21 31.90 -1.89 11.24
N ASP A 22 31.87 -1.97 12.57
CA ASP A 22 30.66 -1.78 13.37
C ASP A 22 30.01 -0.40 13.17
N ASP A 23 30.82 0.65 12.96
CA ASP A 23 30.34 2.00 12.67
C ASP A 23 29.50 2.05 11.38
N ALA A 24 29.92 1.31 10.35
CA ALA A 24 29.19 1.23 9.09
C ALA A 24 27.88 0.44 9.25
N ILE A 25 27.90 -0.60 10.08
CA ILE A 25 26.71 -1.40 10.42
C ILE A 25 25.70 -0.54 11.19
N ALA A 26 26.16 0.22 12.18
CA ALA A 26 25.32 1.12 12.96
C ALA A 26 24.69 2.21 12.09
N ALA A 27 25.49 2.87 11.23
CA ALA A 27 25.00 3.89 10.31
C ALA A 27 23.98 3.32 9.29
N GLU A 28 24.19 2.11 8.80
CA GLU A 28 23.24 1.45 7.91
C GLU A 28 21.94 1.10 8.66
N ALA A 29 22.01 0.64 9.91
CA ALA A 29 20.83 0.26 10.70
C ALA A 29 19.85 1.41 10.94
N GLU A 30 20.32 2.66 10.96
CA GLU A 30 19.46 3.85 11.02
C GLU A 30 18.50 3.94 9.81
N HIS A 31 18.88 3.37 8.67
CA HIS A 31 18.05 3.33 7.45
C HIS A 31 17.02 2.18 7.46
N HIS A 32 17.09 1.28 8.44
CA HIS A 32 16.22 0.09 8.54
C HIS A 32 15.33 0.12 9.79
N GLY A 33 14.97 1.30 10.31
CA GLY A 33 14.19 1.45 11.55
C GLY A 33 12.82 0.76 11.55
N ASP A 34 12.23 0.53 10.37
CA ASP A 34 10.95 -0.18 10.21
C ASP A 34 11.11 -1.71 10.15
N ALA A 35 12.34 -2.22 10.07
CA ALA A 35 12.62 -3.64 10.04
C ALA A 35 12.42 -4.26 11.42
N ARG A 36 12.04 -5.55 11.46
CA ARG A 36 11.91 -6.32 12.70
C ARG A 36 13.24 -6.41 13.46
N ASP A 37 14.34 -6.49 12.72
CA ASP A 37 15.70 -6.45 13.23
C ASP A 37 16.54 -5.53 12.32
N PRO A 38 16.67 -4.24 12.67
CA PRO A 38 17.40 -3.26 11.87
C PRO A 38 18.89 -3.61 11.72
N LEU A 39 19.48 -4.26 12.73
CA LEU A 39 20.89 -4.62 12.72
C LEU A 39 21.17 -5.78 11.76
N ASP A 40 20.33 -6.81 11.77
CA ASP A 40 20.42 -7.92 10.82
C ASP A 40 20.17 -7.43 9.37
N ALA A 41 19.18 -6.56 9.17
CA ALA A 41 18.90 -5.94 7.88
C ALA A 41 20.11 -5.12 7.36
N ALA A 42 20.72 -4.32 8.22
CA ALA A 42 21.93 -3.56 7.90
C ALA A 42 23.10 -4.46 7.51
N ARG A 43 23.36 -5.51 8.30
CA ARG A 43 24.41 -6.49 7.99
C ARG A 43 24.19 -7.17 6.66
N HIS A 44 22.96 -7.58 6.37
CA HIS A 44 22.60 -8.16 5.09
C HIS A 44 22.81 -7.17 3.94
N ALA A 45 22.34 -5.93 4.06
CA ALA A 45 22.52 -4.89 3.05
C ALA A 45 24.01 -4.62 2.75
N LEU A 46 24.84 -4.51 3.79
CA LEU A 46 26.28 -4.26 3.67
C LEU A 46 27.02 -5.45 3.06
N ALA A 47 26.66 -6.69 3.43
CA ALA A 47 27.22 -7.87 2.81
C ALA A 47 26.89 -7.97 1.32
N VAL A 48 25.64 -7.67 0.94
CA VAL A 48 25.24 -7.61 -0.48
C VAL A 48 26.03 -6.53 -1.22
N ARG A 49 26.17 -5.34 -0.64
CA ARG A 49 26.93 -4.25 -1.24
C ARG A 49 28.39 -4.64 -1.46
N GLU A 50 29.01 -5.31 -0.50
CA GLU A 50 30.40 -5.76 -0.62
C GLU A 50 30.55 -6.90 -1.65
N LEU A 51 29.63 -7.86 -1.72
CA LEU A 51 29.63 -8.90 -2.77
C LEU A 51 29.57 -8.28 -4.17
N LEU A 52 28.66 -7.31 -4.37
CA LEU A 52 28.52 -6.61 -5.64
C LEU A 52 29.76 -5.77 -5.97
N ARG A 53 30.34 -5.09 -4.98
CA ARG A 53 31.59 -4.32 -5.14
C ARG A 53 32.74 -5.22 -5.58
N GLN A 54 32.98 -6.33 -4.89
CA GLN A 54 34.04 -7.29 -5.25
C GLN A 54 33.83 -7.86 -6.64
N ARG A 55 32.58 -8.13 -7.02
CA ARG A 55 32.25 -8.58 -8.37
C ARG A 55 32.52 -7.48 -9.40
N ALA A 56 32.16 -6.23 -9.15
CA ALA A 56 32.49 -5.10 -10.03
C ALA A 56 34.01 -4.95 -10.23
N VAL A 57 34.80 -5.08 -9.15
CA VAL A 57 36.27 -5.06 -9.22
C VAL A 57 36.81 -6.24 -10.06
N SER A 58 36.32 -7.46 -9.83
CA SER A 58 36.74 -8.64 -10.60
C SER A 58 36.47 -8.52 -12.11
N LEU A 59 35.52 -7.65 -12.45
CA LEU A 59 35.06 -7.39 -13.80
C LEU A 59 35.73 -6.14 -14.41
N ALA A 60 36.64 -5.48 -13.70
CA ALA A 60 37.27 -4.22 -14.08
C ALA A 60 36.25 -3.10 -14.37
N LEU A 61 35.14 -3.09 -13.62
CA LEU A 61 34.13 -2.02 -13.67
C LEU A 61 34.31 -1.00 -12.54
N LEU A 62 35.15 -1.32 -11.55
CA LEU A 62 35.44 -0.52 -10.39
C LEU A 62 36.90 -0.75 -9.99
N ASP A 63 37.60 0.31 -9.58
CA ASP A 63 38.97 0.19 -9.08
C ASP A 63 39.03 -0.51 -7.72
N GLU A 64 40.17 -1.15 -7.44
CA GLU A 64 40.38 -1.80 -6.15
C GLU A 64 40.32 -0.78 -5.01
N GLY A 65 39.46 -1.04 -4.01
CA GLY A 65 39.25 -0.15 -2.86
C GLY A 65 38.27 1.00 -3.07
N ALA A 66 37.81 1.27 -4.30
CA ALA A 66 36.77 2.26 -4.54
C ALA A 66 35.40 1.79 -3.99
N PRO A 67 34.59 2.69 -3.41
CA PRO A 67 33.23 2.36 -2.99
C PRO A 67 32.35 2.05 -4.21
N LEU A 68 31.38 1.15 -4.06
CA LEU A 68 30.40 0.88 -5.11
C LEU A 68 29.46 2.08 -5.25
N ASP A 69 29.52 2.76 -6.39
CA ASP A 69 28.60 3.84 -6.78
C ASP A 69 27.50 3.34 -7.73
N ASP A 70 26.52 4.20 -8.00
CA ASP A 70 25.38 3.86 -8.85
C ASP A 70 25.81 3.52 -10.28
N ALA A 71 26.83 4.21 -10.81
CA ALA A 71 27.32 4.00 -12.17
C ALA A 71 28.01 2.63 -12.33
N ALA A 72 28.85 2.23 -11.39
CA ALA A 72 29.49 0.93 -11.38
C ALA A 72 28.48 -0.20 -11.13
N LEU A 73 27.48 0.03 -10.27
CA LEU A 73 26.39 -0.91 -10.07
C LEU A 73 25.57 -1.09 -11.36
N ASP A 74 25.16 -0.01 -12.03
CA ASP A 74 24.42 -0.09 -13.28
C ASP A 74 25.22 -0.82 -14.37
N ALA A 75 26.52 -0.52 -14.49
CA ALA A 75 27.41 -1.21 -15.42
C ALA A 75 27.55 -2.71 -15.10
N LEU A 76 27.66 -3.06 -13.82
CA LEU A 76 27.71 -4.44 -13.34
C LEU A 76 26.44 -5.20 -13.73
N LEU A 77 25.29 -4.62 -13.43
CA LEU A 77 23.99 -5.24 -13.69
C LEU A 77 23.73 -5.37 -15.19
N ALA A 78 24.04 -4.36 -15.98
CA ALA A 78 23.90 -4.42 -17.44
C ALA A 78 24.74 -5.54 -18.06
N ARG A 79 25.91 -5.83 -17.46
CA ARG A 79 26.82 -6.85 -17.95
C ARG A 79 26.48 -8.26 -17.50
N GLU A 80 25.99 -8.42 -16.28
CA GLU A 80 25.74 -9.74 -15.68
C GLU A 80 24.29 -10.20 -15.83
N LEU A 81 23.33 -9.26 -15.91
CA LEU A 81 21.91 -9.54 -16.10
C LEU A 81 21.48 -9.33 -17.57
N THR A 82 22.18 -9.99 -18.51
CA THR A 82 21.95 -9.85 -19.96
C THR A 82 20.72 -10.59 -20.47
N HIS A 83 20.23 -11.60 -19.75
CA HIS A 83 19.11 -12.45 -20.16
C HIS A 83 17.93 -12.37 -19.18
N VAL A 84 17.57 -11.16 -18.77
CA VAL A 84 16.35 -10.95 -17.98
C VAL A 84 15.16 -10.99 -18.95
N PRO A 85 14.22 -11.95 -18.81
CA PRO A 85 13.04 -11.99 -19.68
C PRO A 85 12.23 -10.70 -19.57
N GLU A 86 11.84 -10.15 -20.71
CA GLU A 86 10.91 -9.02 -20.74
C GLU A 86 9.47 -9.54 -20.82
N PRO A 87 8.55 -9.06 -19.96
CA PRO A 87 7.16 -9.43 -20.05
C PRO A 87 6.58 -9.02 -21.40
N ASP A 88 5.97 -9.97 -22.10
CA ASP A 88 5.29 -9.69 -23.35
C ASP A 88 3.85 -9.21 -23.12
N ARG A 89 3.14 -8.94 -24.22
CA ARG A 89 1.73 -8.54 -24.15
C ARG A 89 0.86 -9.62 -23.49
N ALA A 90 1.11 -10.90 -23.75
CA ALA A 90 0.32 -12.00 -23.20
C ALA A 90 0.52 -12.12 -21.68
N ASP A 91 1.73 -11.85 -21.18
CA ASP A 91 2.01 -11.76 -19.75
C ASP A 91 1.23 -10.62 -19.09
N CYS A 92 1.18 -9.46 -19.75
CA CYS A 92 0.44 -8.30 -19.28
C CYS A 92 -1.08 -8.55 -19.26
N GLU A 93 -1.64 -9.13 -20.31
CA GLU A 93 -3.06 -9.49 -20.40
C GLU A 93 -3.44 -10.54 -19.35
N ARG A 94 -2.58 -11.54 -19.13
CA ARG A 94 -2.77 -12.54 -18.07
C ARG A 94 -2.76 -11.91 -16.68
N TYR A 95 -1.83 -10.98 -16.43
CA TYR A 95 -1.80 -10.24 -15.16
C TYR A 95 -3.07 -9.41 -14.95
N TYR A 96 -3.51 -8.69 -15.99
CA TYR A 96 -4.74 -7.91 -15.97
C TYR A 96 -5.96 -8.76 -15.62
N ALA A 97 -6.14 -9.90 -16.30
CA ALA A 97 -7.26 -10.80 -16.10
C ALA A 97 -7.28 -11.44 -14.69
N GLN A 98 -6.10 -11.67 -14.09
CA GLN A 98 -5.98 -12.24 -12.74
C GLN A 98 -6.22 -11.22 -11.62
N HIS A 99 -6.20 -9.91 -11.92
CA HIS A 99 -6.32 -8.85 -10.93
C HIS A 99 -7.42 -7.82 -11.27
N PRO A 100 -8.67 -8.24 -11.56
CA PRO A 100 -9.72 -7.34 -12.04
C PRO A 100 -10.03 -6.21 -11.06
N ALA A 101 -9.96 -6.47 -9.74
CA ALA A 101 -10.20 -5.48 -8.71
C ALA A 101 -9.19 -4.31 -8.73
N ARG A 102 -7.95 -4.54 -9.20
CA ARG A 102 -6.93 -3.48 -9.32
C ARG A 102 -7.17 -2.55 -10.52
N PHE A 103 -7.91 -3.03 -11.51
CA PHE A 103 -8.16 -2.32 -12.76
C PHE A 103 -9.63 -1.92 -12.90
N ARG A 104 -10.29 -1.68 -11.78
CA ARG A 104 -11.66 -1.17 -11.73
C ARG A 104 -11.63 0.23 -11.12
N ARG A 105 -12.34 1.18 -11.73
CA ARG A 105 -12.59 2.47 -11.10
C ARG A 105 -13.52 2.29 -9.90
N ASN A 106 -13.40 3.15 -8.90
CA ASN A 106 -14.27 3.12 -7.74
C ASN A 106 -15.72 3.46 -8.13
N ASP A 107 -16.66 2.86 -7.42
CA ASP A 107 -18.06 3.28 -7.45
C ASP A 107 -18.18 4.71 -6.90
N ILE A 108 -19.04 5.50 -7.53
CA ILE A 108 -19.34 6.88 -7.13
C ILE A 108 -20.79 6.95 -6.67
N VAL A 109 -21.00 7.51 -5.48
CA VAL A 109 -22.33 7.80 -4.95
C VAL A 109 -22.47 9.30 -4.76
N TYR A 110 -23.50 9.88 -5.34
CA TYR A 110 -23.93 11.24 -5.02
C TYR A 110 -24.94 11.17 -3.89
N ALA A 111 -24.61 11.80 -2.76
CA ALA A 111 -25.42 11.69 -1.56
C ALA A 111 -25.57 13.04 -0.85
N SER A 112 -26.63 13.14 -0.08
CA SER A 112 -26.93 14.24 0.82
C SER A 112 -27.22 13.68 2.21
N HIS A 113 -26.91 14.43 3.27
CA HIS A 113 -27.17 14.00 4.64
C HIS A 113 -27.68 15.10 5.58
N VAL A 114 -28.37 14.68 6.64
CA VAL A 114 -28.72 15.51 7.80
C VAL A 114 -28.07 14.89 9.02
N LEU A 115 -27.18 15.64 9.68
CA LEU A 115 -26.47 15.18 10.87
C LEU A 115 -27.14 15.73 12.13
N PHE A 116 -27.50 14.84 13.05
CA PHE A 116 -27.83 15.15 14.43
C PHE A 116 -26.64 14.76 15.32
N ALA A 117 -25.82 15.75 15.65
CA ALA A 117 -24.53 15.53 16.28
C ALA A 117 -24.68 15.10 17.74
N VAL A 118 -24.00 14.01 18.12
CA VAL A 118 -23.87 13.60 19.51
C VAL A 118 -22.73 14.38 20.14
N THR A 119 -23.01 15.03 21.27
CA THR A 119 -22.02 15.75 22.08
C THR A 119 -22.27 15.43 23.55
N ASP A 120 -21.27 15.61 24.41
CA ASP A 120 -21.37 15.32 25.85
C ASP A 120 -22.48 16.12 26.57
N ARG A 121 -22.97 17.18 25.93
CA ARG A 121 -23.98 18.10 26.47
C ARG A 121 -25.41 17.74 26.08
N VAL A 122 -25.60 16.84 25.13
CA VAL A 122 -26.92 16.53 24.56
C VAL A 122 -27.33 15.11 24.96
N PRO A 123 -28.46 14.94 25.67
CA PRO A 123 -28.94 13.60 26.01
C PRO A 123 -29.27 12.80 24.75
N LEU A 124 -28.80 11.56 24.68
CA LEU A 124 -28.86 10.73 23.46
C LEU A 124 -30.30 10.38 23.04
N ALA A 125 -31.15 10.02 24.00
CA ALA A 125 -32.53 9.60 23.74
C ALA A 125 -33.39 10.68 23.05
N PRO A 126 -33.48 11.93 23.55
CA PRO A 126 -34.25 12.98 22.87
C PRO A 126 -33.63 13.38 21.53
N LEU A 127 -32.29 13.33 21.39
CA LEU A 127 -31.63 13.59 20.11
C LEU A 127 -32.03 12.55 19.06
N ARG A 128 -32.01 11.26 19.44
CA ARG A 128 -32.47 10.16 18.59
C ARG A 128 -33.92 10.32 18.21
N GLN A 129 -34.81 10.63 19.15
CA GLN A 129 -36.23 10.85 18.87
C GLN A 129 -36.45 11.98 17.86
N ARG A 130 -35.68 13.07 17.98
CA ARG A 130 -35.70 14.17 17.02
C ARG A 130 -35.24 13.72 15.62
N ALA A 131 -34.17 12.94 15.55
CA ALA A 131 -33.66 12.39 14.30
C ALA A 131 -34.67 11.42 13.64
N GLU A 132 -35.30 10.54 14.43
CA GLU A 132 -36.32 9.60 13.94
C GLU A 132 -37.56 10.32 13.42
N ARG A 133 -37.99 11.40 14.08
CA ARG A 133 -39.09 12.23 13.60
C ARG A 133 -38.75 12.92 12.27
N ALA A 134 -37.57 13.55 12.19
CA ALA A 134 -37.12 14.18 10.97
C ALA A 134 -36.97 13.17 9.82
N LEU A 135 -36.54 11.94 10.12
CA LEU A 135 -36.50 10.85 9.14
C LEU A 135 -37.91 10.51 8.65
N ALA A 136 -38.87 10.34 9.55
CA ALA A 136 -40.25 10.02 9.18
C ALA A 136 -40.87 11.11 8.29
N ASP A 137 -40.65 12.39 8.62
CA ASP A 137 -41.14 13.52 7.84
C ASP A 137 -40.54 13.53 6.42
N VAL A 138 -39.22 13.31 6.32
CA VAL A 138 -38.50 13.31 5.04
C VAL A 138 -38.78 12.06 4.21
N VAL A 139 -39.05 10.90 4.83
CA VAL A 139 -39.48 9.70 4.10
C VAL A 139 -40.90 9.89 3.54
N ALA A 140 -41.79 10.56 4.28
CA ALA A 140 -43.15 10.87 3.81
C ALA A 140 -43.18 11.96 2.73
N ALA A 141 -42.25 12.92 2.78
CA ALA A 141 -42.12 14.00 1.81
C ALA A 141 -40.64 14.24 1.41
N PRO A 142 -40.07 13.41 0.50
CA PRO A 142 -38.65 13.47 0.13
C PRO A 142 -38.15 14.81 -0.41
N ASP A 143 -39.03 15.59 -1.06
CA ASP A 143 -38.71 16.92 -1.60
C ASP A 143 -38.39 17.95 -0.50
N THR A 144 -38.73 17.66 0.77
CA THR A 144 -38.45 18.53 1.91
C THR A 144 -37.05 18.34 2.50
N PHE A 145 -36.30 17.33 2.04
CA PHE A 145 -35.00 16.96 2.60
C PHE A 145 -34.05 18.15 2.73
N ASP A 146 -33.89 18.96 1.68
CA ASP A 146 -32.96 20.08 1.65
C ASP A 146 -33.33 21.16 2.67
N ALA A 147 -34.63 21.37 2.89
CA ALA A 147 -35.14 22.29 3.91
C ALA A 147 -34.88 21.75 5.32
N VAL A 148 -35.12 20.45 5.54
CA VAL A 148 -34.81 19.77 6.80
C VAL A 148 -33.31 19.80 7.10
N ALA A 149 -32.47 19.59 6.08
CA ALA A 149 -31.02 19.70 6.19
C ALA A 149 -30.59 21.10 6.62
N ARG A 150 -31.08 22.15 5.94
CA ARG A 150 -30.78 23.55 6.28
C ARG A 150 -31.21 23.91 7.70
N ALA A 151 -32.35 23.39 8.15
CA ALA A 151 -32.95 23.76 9.43
C ALA A 151 -32.40 22.96 10.63
N SER A 152 -32.02 21.71 10.43
CA SER A 152 -31.74 20.76 11.53
C SER A 152 -30.37 20.12 11.51
N SER A 153 -29.65 20.13 10.39
CA SER A 153 -28.33 19.48 10.32
C SER A 153 -27.27 20.27 11.07
N ASN A 154 -26.43 19.57 11.83
CA ASN A 154 -25.25 20.11 12.50
C ASN A 154 -23.99 20.07 11.62
N CYS A 155 -24.09 19.57 10.38
CA CYS A 155 -22.99 19.55 9.43
C CYS A 155 -22.94 20.87 8.62
N PRO A 156 -21.76 21.43 8.28
CA PRO A 156 -21.66 22.60 7.40
C PRO A 156 -22.35 22.43 6.03
N SER A 157 -22.50 21.19 5.54
CA SER A 157 -23.24 20.87 4.31
C SER A 157 -24.71 21.33 4.37
N ALA A 158 -25.26 21.60 5.55
CA ALA A 158 -26.60 22.18 5.73
C ALA A 158 -26.82 23.42 4.84
N GLN A 159 -25.79 24.26 4.64
CA GLN A 159 -25.88 25.48 3.82
C GLN A 159 -26.20 25.20 2.34
N VAL A 160 -25.86 24.00 1.86
CA VAL A 160 -26.12 23.51 0.50
C VAL A 160 -27.14 22.36 0.50
N GLY A 161 -28.08 22.37 1.45
CA GLY A 161 -29.15 21.37 1.52
C GLY A 161 -28.69 19.98 1.98
N GLY A 162 -27.53 19.89 2.64
CA GLY A 162 -26.95 18.63 3.11
C GLY A 162 -26.13 17.87 2.06
N SER A 163 -25.96 18.43 0.86
CA SER A 163 -25.23 17.78 -0.23
C SER A 163 -23.76 17.53 0.13
N LEU A 164 -23.31 16.30 -0.12
CA LEU A 164 -21.90 15.88 -0.02
C LEU A 164 -21.22 15.85 -1.40
N GLY A 165 -21.96 16.09 -2.48
CA GLY A 165 -21.45 15.93 -3.84
C GLY A 165 -21.14 14.47 -4.14
N GLN A 166 -19.99 14.22 -4.76
CA GLN A 166 -19.49 12.88 -5.07
C GLN A 166 -18.79 12.28 -3.86
N VAL A 167 -19.17 11.05 -3.50
CA VAL A 167 -18.57 10.25 -2.43
C VAL A 167 -18.01 8.96 -3.02
N LEU A 168 -16.76 8.66 -2.69
CA LEU A 168 -16.05 7.43 -3.02
C LEU A 168 -15.88 6.58 -1.75
N ARG A 169 -15.60 5.28 -1.93
CA ARG A 169 -15.13 4.45 -0.81
C ARG A 169 -13.81 5.00 -0.26
N GLY A 170 -13.73 5.14 1.06
CA GLY A 170 -12.63 5.75 1.79
C GLY A 170 -12.85 7.22 2.17
N ASP A 171 -13.82 7.91 1.58
CA ASP A 171 -14.06 9.34 1.86
C ASP A 171 -14.78 9.59 3.19
N THR A 172 -15.45 8.58 3.73
CA THR A 172 -16.31 8.70 4.93
C THR A 172 -15.99 7.63 5.97
N VAL A 173 -16.56 7.75 7.17
CA VAL A 173 -16.39 6.74 8.22
C VAL A 173 -17.05 5.41 7.83
N PRO A 174 -16.51 4.26 8.25
CA PRO A 174 -16.96 2.95 7.78
C PRO A 174 -18.47 2.70 7.90
N GLU A 175 -19.10 3.20 8.97
CA GLU A 175 -20.53 3.01 9.21
C GLU A 175 -21.40 3.80 8.22
N PHE A 176 -20.93 4.98 7.81
CA PHE A 176 -21.59 5.80 6.81
C PHE A 176 -21.34 5.27 5.39
N GLU A 177 -20.11 4.83 5.12
CA GLU A 177 -19.76 4.20 3.84
C GLU A 177 -20.61 2.95 3.61
N ALA A 178 -20.74 2.05 4.59
CA ALA A 178 -21.57 0.86 4.48
C ALA A 178 -23.02 1.22 4.10
N ALA A 179 -23.60 2.24 4.75
CA ALA A 179 -24.95 2.69 4.41
C ALA A 179 -25.07 3.25 2.99
N LEU A 180 -24.01 3.85 2.44
CA LEU A 180 -23.99 4.33 1.07
C LEU A 180 -23.75 3.20 0.07
N PHE A 181 -22.85 2.27 0.31
CA PHE A 181 -22.37 1.35 -0.73
C PHE A 181 -22.86 -0.10 -0.58
N ASP A 182 -23.48 -0.48 0.54
CA ASP A 182 -24.03 -1.85 0.74
C ASP A 182 -25.54 -1.94 0.38
N THR A 183 -26.07 -0.89 -0.26
CA THR A 183 -27.45 -0.84 -0.75
C THR A 183 -27.48 -0.33 -2.18
N ASP A 184 -28.37 -0.89 -2.99
CA ASP A 184 -28.59 -0.46 -4.38
C ASP A 184 -29.68 0.62 -4.50
N GLY A 185 -30.36 0.94 -3.39
CA GLY A 185 -31.46 1.90 -3.35
C GLY A 185 -31.01 3.34 -3.67
N LEU A 186 -31.93 4.08 -4.31
CA LEU A 186 -31.89 5.54 -4.45
C LEU A 186 -32.94 6.17 -3.55
N GLY A 187 -32.80 7.47 -3.30
CA GLY A 187 -33.69 8.24 -2.43
C GLY A 187 -33.27 8.18 -0.96
N VAL A 188 -34.21 8.52 -0.08
CA VAL A 188 -33.96 8.61 1.36
C VAL A 188 -33.90 7.20 1.96
N LEU A 189 -32.83 6.90 2.70
CA LEU A 189 -32.71 5.64 3.42
C LEU A 189 -33.76 5.57 4.54
N PRO A 190 -34.47 4.44 4.70
CA PRO A 190 -35.58 4.31 5.64
C PRO A 190 -35.14 4.16 7.11
N LYS A 191 -33.84 4.30 7.39
CA LYS A 191 -33.25 4.10 8.71
C LYS A 191 -32.18 5.15 8.96
N LEU A 192 -32.02 5.52 10.23
CA LEU A 192 -30.89 6.34 10.66
C LEU A 192 -29.59 5.55 10.53
N VAL A 193 -28.58 6.22 10.00
CA VAL A 193 -27.21 5.72 9.98
C VAL A 193 -26.52 6.26 11.23
N ASN A 194 -26.00 5.36 12.06
CA ASN A 194 -25.34 5.71 13.30
C ASN A 194 -23.84 5.75 13.06
N THR A 195 -23.18 6.84 13.43
CA THR A 195 -21.71 6.93 13.40
C THR A 195 -21.22 7.50 14.72
N ARG A 196 -19.90 7.53 14.91
CA ARG A 196 -19.28 8.24 16.03
C ARG A 196 -19.66 9.73 16.14
N PHE A 197 -20.12 10.35 15.05
CA PHE A 197 -20.54 11.76 15.04
C PHE A 197 -22.00 11.94 15.44
N GLY A 198 -22.82 10.89 15.42
CA GLY A 198 -24.22 10.91 15.81
C GLY A 198 -25.13 10.20 14.82
N PHE A 199 -26.34 10.73 14.65
CA PHE A 199 -27.38 10.14 13.81
C PHE A 199 -27.46 10.86 12.48
N HIS A 200 -27.47 10.09 11.40
CA HIS A 200 -27.55 10.64 10.05
C HIS A 200 -28.81 10.15 9.33
N ILE A 201 -29.51 11.09 8.70
CA ILE A 201 -30.48 10.80 7.64
C ILE A 201 -29.73 10.94 6.33
N VAL A 202 -29.85 9.96 5.45
CA VAL A 202 -29.09 9.91 4.19
C VAL A 202 -30.05 9.82 3.02
N ARG A 203 -29.79 10.62 1.99
CA ARG A 203 -30.43 10.51 0.67
C ARG A 203 -29.37 10.21 -0.36
N ILE A 204 -29.60 9.19 -1.18
CA ILE A 204 -28.77 8.86 -2.33
C ILE A 204 -29.44 9.41 -3.58
N ASP A 205 -28.79 10.37 -4.22
CA ASP A 205 -29.33 11.08 -5.38
C ASP A 205 -29.02 10.32 -6.67
N ARG A 206 -27.79 9.79 -6.79
CA ARG A 206 -27.33 9.07 -7.98
C ARG A 206 -26.22 8.10 -7.61
N ARG A 207 -26.16 6.98 -8.32
CA ARG A 207 -25.04 6.02 -8.29
C ARG A 207 -24.42 5.93 -9.67
N VAL A 208 -23.10 5.88 -9.73
CA VAL A 208 -22.34 5.58 -10.94
C VAL A 208 -21.44 4.40 -10.62
N ALA A 209 -21.76 3.25 -11.19
CA ALA A 209 -20.95 2.07 -11.02
C ALA A 209 -19.56 2.31 -11.61
N GLY A 210 -18.55 1.96 -10.84
CA GLY A 210 -17.19 1.87 -11.29
C GLY A 210 -17.09 0.80 -12.37
N ASP A 211 -16.41 1.13 -13.45
CA ASP A 211 -16.22 0.25 -14.58
C ASP A 211 -14.77 -0.20 -14.69
N THR A 212 -14.58 -1.23 -15.50
CA THR A 212 -13.26 -1.80 -15.73
C THR A 212 -12.46 -0.85 -16.61
N VAL A 213 -11.24 -0.52 -16.17
CA VAL A 213 -10.29 0.28 -16.94
C VAL A 213 -9.81 -0.57 -18.11
N PRO A 214 -9.97 -0.16 -19.38
CA PRO A 214 -9.55 -0.94 -20.53
C PRO A 214 -8.07 -1.32 -20.47
N PHE A 215 -7.72 -2.54 -20.88
CA PHE A 215 -6.35 -3.04 -20.85
C PHE A 215 -5.35 -2.07 -21.51
N ASP A 216 -5.67 -1.55 -22.69
CA ASP A 216 -4.77 -0.66 -23.43
C ASP A 216 -4.43 0.62 -22.65
N ALA A 217 -5.31 1.09 -21.77
CA ALA A 217 -5.06 2.26 -20.92
C ALA A 217 -4.07 1.99 -19.78
N VAL A 218 -3.90 0.73 -19.38
CA VAL A 218 -3.04 0.31 -18.26
C VAL A 218 -1.89 -0.60 -18.68
N ALA A 219 -1.81 -1.01 -19.95
CA ALA A 219 -0.84 -1.97 -20.46
C ALA A 219 0.61 -1.53 -20.17
N ALA A 220 0.95 -0.27 -20.39
CA ALA A 220 2.28 0.27 -20.11
C ALA A 220 2.63 0.22 -18.62
N GLN A 221 1.67 0.51 -17.74
CA GLN A 221 1.85 0.44 -16.29
C GLN A 221 2.06 -1.01 -15.83
N ILE A 222 1.30 -1.95 -16.40
CA ILE A 222 1.44 -3.38 -16.12
C ILE A 222 2.80 -3.88 -16.57
N ALA A 223 3.22 -3.54 -17.80
CA ALA A 223 4.53 -3.92 -18.32
C ALA A 223 5.66 -3.41 -17.41
N ALA A 224 5.62 -2.13 -17.01
CA ALA A 224 6.60 -1.57 -16.09
C ALA A 224 6.63 -2.31 -14.73
N HIS A 225 5.45 -2.63 -14.17
CA HIS A 225 5.35 -3.39 -12.92
C HIS A 225 5.94 -4.81 -13.06
N LEU A 226 5.60 -5.52 -14.12
CA LEU A 226 6.11 -6.87 -14.37
C LEU A 226 7.62 -6.85 -14.61
N THR A 227 8.13 -5.90 -15.39
CA THR A 227 9.57 -5.72 -15.61
C THR A 227 10.31 -5.49 -14.31
N ALA A 228 9.79 -4.61 -13.44
CA ALA A 228 10.38 -4.38 -12.12
C ALA A 228 10.41 -5.67 -11.27
N ARG A 229 9.33 -6.47 -11.31
CA ARG A 229 9.28 -7.76 -10.58
C ARG A 229 10.28 -8.78 -11.12
N VAL A 230 10.40 -8.91 -12.44
CA VAL A 230 11.36 -9.84 -13.05
C VAL A 230 12.79 -9.41 -12.72
N ARG A 231 13.11 -8.11 -12.84
CA ARG A 231 14.42 -7.56 -12.46
C ARG A 231 14.74 -7.79 -10.98
N GLN A 232 13.78 -7.56 -10.09
CA GLN A 232 13.96 -7.81 -8.65
C GLN A 232 14.25 -9.28 -8.37
N ARG A 233 13.58 -10.21 -9.07
CA ARG A 233 13.84 -11.65 -8.95
C ARG A 233 15.23 -12.01 -9.48
N ALA A 234 15.61 -11.50 -10.65
CA ALA A 234 16.93 -11.73 -11.24
C ALA A 234 18.06 -11.22 -10.32
N MET A 235 17.90 -10.03 -9.74
CA MET A 235 18.84 -9.47 -8.76
C MET A 235 19.00 -10.37 -7.54
N ARG A 236 17.88 -10.80 -6.93
CA ARG A 236 17.92 -11.68 -5.76
C ARG A 236 18.64 -12.99 -6.07
N GLN A 237 18.36 -13.59 -7.22
CA GLN A 237 19.03 -14.81 -7.66
C GLN A 237 20.53 -14.58 -7.89
N TYR A 238 20.90 -13.46 -8.53
CA TYR A 238 22.29 -13.11 -8.77
C TYR A 238 23.08 -12.92 -7.48
N VAL A 239 22.54 -12.16 -6.52
CA VAL A 239 23.13 -12.00 -5.19
C VAL A 239 23.27 -13.35 -4.48
N ALA A 240 22.27 -14.24 -4.58
CA ALA A 240 22.35 -15.56 -3.97
C ALA A 240 23.45 -16.44 -4.59
N ILE A 241 23.70 -16.32 -5.90
CA ILE A 241 24.82 -16.97 -6.58
C ILE A 241 26.16 -16.43 -6.07
N LEU A 242 26.29 -15.11 -5.97
CA LEU A 242 27.51 -14.48 -5.42
C LEU A 242 27.76 -14.92 -3.97
N ALA A 243 26.71 -14.93 -3.15
CA ALA A 243 26.80 -15.35 -1.76
C ALA A 243 27.18 -16.82 -1.63
N GLY A 244 26.63 -17.71 -2.48
CA GLY A 244 26.98 -19.13 -2.49
C GLY A 244 28.42 -19.43 -2.90
N GLY A 245 29.06 -18.51 -3.65
CA GLY A 245 30.47 -18.59 -4.03
C GLY A 245 31.44 -17.87 -3.09
N ALA A 246 30.94 -17.17 -2.06
CA ALA A 246 31.73 -16.33 -1.18
C ALA A 246 31.89 -16.95 0.22
N ARG A 247 32.95 -16.55 0.93
CA ARG A 247 33.09 -16.78 2.37
C ARG A 247 32.48 -15.60 3.11
N ILE A 248 31.40 -15.84 3.83
CA ILE A 248 30.63 -14.81 4.53
C ILE A 248 30.51 -15.20 6.01
N GLU A 249 30.84 -14.27 6.89
CA GLU A 249 30.73 -14.41 8.35
C GLU A 249 29.90 -13.25 8.91
N GLY A 250 29.19 -13.47 10.01
CA GLY A 250 28.40 -12.42 10.67
C GLY A 250 27.05 -12.09 10.03
N VAL A 251 26.61 -12.82 9.00
CA VAL A 251 25.25 -12.67 8.44
C VAL A 251 24.78 -13.96 7.79
N ARG A 252 23.46 -14.21 7.84
CA ARG A 252 22.84 -15.35 7.16
C ARG A 252 22.24 -14.90 5.84
N PHE A 253 22.55 -15.64 4.78
CA PHE A 253 21.88 -15.55 3.50
C PHE A 253 20.96 -16.77 3.36
N ASP A 254 19.69 -16.56 3.05
CA ASP A 254 18.80 -17.65 2.69
C ASP A 254 19.33 -18.31 1.42
N GLY A 255 19.94 -19.50 1.58
CA GLY A 255 20.69 -20.16 0.52
C GLY A 255 19.83 -20.51 -0.70
N ALA A 256 20.43 -20.39 -1.87
CA ALA A 256 19.92 -20.88 -3.16
C ALA A 256 19.93 -22.42 -3.26
N ASN A 257 19.31 -23.12 -2.30
CA ASN A 257 19.01 -24.54 -2.41
C ASN A 257 17.54 -24.72 -2.80
N GLY A 258 17.19 -24.21 -3.98
CA GLY A 258 15.96 -24.56 -4.69
C GLY A 258 16.34 -24.93 -6.12
N PRO A 259 16.07 -26.15 -6.60
CA PRO A 259 16.43 -26.53 -7.95
C PRO A 259 15.62 -25.68 -8.93
N LEU A 260 16.26 -25.28 -10.04
CA LEU A 260 15.81 -25.57 -11.41
C LEU A 260 16.56 -24.65 -12.39
N VAL A 261 17.76 -25.10 -12.75
CA VAL A 261 18.09 -25.20 -14.18
C VAL A 261 17.28 -26.38 -14.69
N GLN A 262 16.22 -26.09 -15.43
CA GLN A 262 15.68 -26.87 -16.55
C GLN A 262 14.55 -26.08 -17.22
#